data_AF-A0A8T0DX20-F1
#
_entry.id   AF-A0A8T0DX20-F1
#
_cell.length_a   1.000
_cell.length_b   1.000
_cell.length_c   1.000
_cell.angle_alpha   90.00
_cell.angle_beta   90.00
_cell.angle_gamma   90.00
#
_symmetry.space_group_name_H-M   'P 1'
#
loop_
_entity.id
_entity.type
_entity.pdbx_description
1 polymer ?
#
loop_
_entity_poly.entity_id
_entity_poly.type
_entity_poly.pdbx_seq_one_letter_code
_entity_poly.pdbx_strand_id
1 'polypeptide(L)'
;MPNCSGGTDVYEPNNTSVCFTRLTVLVDIVKDVIYSQLIFYLVLISFTYANFGQRIWKFRWSTNPSWCFFAFIFLVSQSVFIIIRCFQLAPFLDVPTWHTLSPSTLGFGLIWCPLLILINELVAWKEQQLLRTEHRLARLYFGTKLGMYSPV
;
A
#
# COMPACT_ATOMS: atom_id res chain seq x y z
N MET A 1 -3.50 -28.32 -10.14
CA MET A 1 -2.69 -28.58 -11.35
C MET A 1 -3.67 -28.80 -12.49
N PRO A 2 -3.72 -27.98 -13.56
CA PRO A 2 -4.57 -28.30 -14.69
C PRO A 2 -3.91 -29.41 -15.51
N ASN A 3 -4.70 -30.43 -15.80
CA ASN A 3 -4.30 -31.69 -16.41
C ASN A 3 -4.25 -31.52 -17.94
N CYS A 4 -3.07 -31.67 -18.55
CA CYS A 4 -2.88 -31.62 -19.99
C CYS A 4 -2.63 -33.04 -20.52
N SER A 5 -3.70 -33.75 -20.88
CA SER A 5 -3.58 -35.11 -21.46
C SER A 5 -4.49 -35.27 -22.68
N GLY A 6 -3.86 -35.24 -23.86
CA GLY A 6 -4.03 -36.14 -25.01
C GLY A 6 -5.31 -36.09 -25.86
N GLY A 7 -5.14 -35.91 -27.18
CA GLY A 7 -6.14 -36.30 -28.19
C GLY A 7 -6.04 -35.64 -29.57
N THR A 8 -5.11 -36.12 -30.41
CA THR A 8 -5.07 -36.20 -31.90
C THR A 8 -5.89 -35.24 -32.80
N ASP A 9 -5.12 -34.51 -33.63
CA ASP A 9 -5.25 -34.29 -35.09
C ASP A 9 -6.52 -33.63 -35.68
N VAL A 10 -6.61 -32.30 -35.51
CA VAL A 10 -7.08 -31.35 -36.53
C VAL A 10 -6.18 -30.11 -36.38
N TYR A 11 -5.89 -29.36 -37.46
CA TYR A 11 -5.10 -28.11 -37.43
C TYR A 11 -5.69 -27.08 -36.42
N GLU A 12 -5.44 -27.26 -35.14
CA GLU A 12 -5.71 -26.32 -34.06
C GLU A 12 -4.45 -25.46 -33.87
N PRO A 13 -4.55 -24.13 -33.88
CA PRO A 13 -3.40 -23.27 -33.60
C PRO A 13 -2.85 -23.59 -32.21
N ASN A 14 -1.73 -24.34 -32.18
CA ASN A 14 -0.86 -24.68 -31.06
C ASN A 14 -1.43 -24.36 -29.67
N ASN A 15 -2.04 -25.36 -29.01
CA ASN A 15 -2.45 -25.30 -27.60
C ASN A 15 -1.34 -24.78 -26.66
N THR A 16 -0.06 -24.96 -27.03
CA THR A 16 1.11 -24.42 -26.32
C THR A 16 1.21 -22.89 -26.40
N SER A 17 0.91 -22.29 -27.56
CA SER A 17 0.95 -20.84 -27.79
C SER A 17 -0.17 -20.11 -27.04
N VAL A 18 -1.37 -20.71 -27.00
CA VAL A 18 -2.51 -20.19 -26.24
C VAL A 18 -2.24 -20.28 -24.73
N CYS A 19 -1.67 -21.39 -24.26
CA CYS A 19 -1.28 -21.56 -22.86
C CYS A 19 -0.21 -20.54 -22.43
N PHE A 20 0.81 -20.33 -23.25
CA PHE A 20 1.86 -19.33 -22.99
C PHE A 20 1.31 -17.90 -22.95
N THR A 21 0.39 -17.56 -23.86
CA THR A 21 -0.29 -16.26 -23.89
C THR A 21 -1.15 -16.06 -22.64
N ARG A 22 -1.89 -17.08 -22.19
CA ARG A 22 -2.68 -17.01 -20.95
C ARG A 22 -1.80 -16.87 -19.70
N LEU A 23 -0.68 -17.60 -19.65
CA LEU A 23 0.28 -17.52 -18.54
C LEU A 23 0.92 -16.14 -18.45
N THR A 24 1.33 -15.57 -19.59
CA THR A 24 1.93 -14.22 -19.63
C THR A 24 0.94 -13.14 -19.20
N VAL A 25 -0.32 -13.21 -19.67
CA VAL A 25 -1.39 -12.31 -19.22
C VAL A 25 -1.66 -12.45 -17.72
N LEU A 26 -1.68 -13.68 -17.18
CA LEU A 26 -1.88 -13.91 -15.75
C LEU A 26 -0.75 -13.31 -14.90
N VAL A 27 0.51 -13.53 -15.29
CA VAL A 27 1.67 -12.96 -14.61
C VAL A 27 1.62 -11.43 -14.64
N ASP A 28 1.21 -10.86 -15.76
CA ASP A 28 1.12 -9.41 -15.93
C ASP A 28 0.04 -8.80 -15.02
N ILE A 29 -1.13 -9.45 -14.88
CA ILE A 29 -2.18 -9.03 -13.95
C ILE A 29 -1.70 -9.12 -12.50
N VAL A 30 -1.04 -10.23 -12.11
CA VAL A 30 -0.52 -10.41 -10.75
C VAL A 30 0.52 -9.32 -10.42
N LYS A 31 1.41 -9.01 -11.37
CA LYS A 31 2.38 -7.93 -11.22
C LYS A 31 1.69 -6.59 -10.97
N ASP A 32 0.67 -6.26 -11.76
CA ASP A 32 -0.05 -5.00 -11.62
C ASP A 32 -0.83 -4.89 -10.31
N VAL A 33 -1.43 -5.99 -9.83
CA VAL A 33 -2.08 -6.05 -8.52
C VAL A 33 -1.08 -5.83 -7.39
N ILE A 34 0.05 -6.54 -7.39
CA ILE A 34 1.10 -6.39 -6.36
C ILE A 34 1.65 -4.96 -6.37
N TYR A 35 1.89 -4.40 -7.55
CA TYR A 35 2.38 -3.03 -7.70
C TYR A 35 1.38 -2.00 -7.15
N SER A 36 0.09 -2.17 -7.45
CA SER A 36 -0.97 -1.32 -6.90
C SER A 36 -1.06 -1.40 -5.38
N GLN A 37 -0.93 -2.61 -4.84
CA GLN A 37 -0.97 -2.85 -3.41
C GLN A 37 0.23 -2.22 -2.70
N LEU A 38 1.41 -2.28 -3.31
CA LEU A 38 2.62 -1.60 -2.83
C LEU A 38 2.43 -0.08 -2.78
N ILE A 39 1.88 0.53 -3.83
CA ILE A 39 1.58 1.98 -3.85
C ILE A 39 0.63 2.34 -2.72
N PHE A 40 -0.43 1.55 -2.52
CA PHE A 40 -1.38 1.79 -1.44
C PHE A 40 -0.71 1.75 -0.07
N TYR A 41 0.18 0.77 0.17
CA TYR A 41 0.95 0.69 1.42
C TYR A 41 1.89 1.87 1.60
N LEU A 42 2.56 2.33 0.55
CA LEU A 42 3.43 3.50 0.61
C LEU A 42 2.65 4.76 0.96
N VAL A 43 1.44 4.93 0.40
CA VAL A 43 0.55 6.05 0.77
C VAL A 43 0.13 5.96 2.24
N LEU A 44 -0.21 4.77 2.75
CA LEU A 44 -0.55 4.56 4.16
C LEU A 44 0.64 4.83 5.11
N ILE A 45 1.85 4.44 4.73
CA ILE A 45 3.06 4.72 5.53
C ILE A 45 3.39 6.21 5.46
N SER A 46 3.29 6.82 4.29
CA SER A 46 3.49 8.27 4.10
C SER A 46 2.50 9.09 4.94
N PHE A 47 1.27 8.61 5.13
CA PHE A 47 0.26 9.29 5.92
C PHE A 47 0.69 9.55 7.36
N THR A 48 1.27 8.55 8.04
CA THR A 48 1.70 8.73 9.43
C THR A 48 2.95 9.58 9.54
N TYR A 49 3.85 9.47 8.57
CA TYR A 49 5.04 10.32 8.51
C TYR A 49 4.67 11.79 8.30
N ALA A 50 3.77 12.08 7.35
CA ALA A 50 3.33 13.44 7.08
C ALA A 50 2.51 14.04 8.24
N ASN A 51 1.79 13.19 8.99
CA ASN A 51 0.97 13.60 10.14
C ASN A 51 1.63 13.25 11.48
N PHE A 52 2.96 13.30 11.51
CA PHE A 52 3.74 13.02 12.71
C PHE A 52 3.24 13.86 13.90
N GLY A 53 2.95 13.19 15.02
CA GLY A 53 2.47 13.83 16.25
C GLY A 53 0.94 13.92 16.41
N GLN A 54 0.15 13.66 15.36
CA GLN A 54 -1.31 13.56 15.47
C GLN A 54 -1.77 12.10 15.39
N ARG A 55 -2.66 11.68 16.30
CA ARG A 55 -3.29 10.36 16.21
C ARG A 55 -4.21 10.32 15.00
N ILE A 56 -4.24 9.19 14.30
CA ILE A 56 -5.07 8.97 13.10
C ILE A 56 -6.55 9.30 13.38
N TRP A 57 -7.04 9.00 14.59
CA TRP A 57 -8.41 9.26 15.03
C TRP A 57 -8.79 10.74 15.19
N LYS A 58 -7.81 11.64 15.31
CA LYS A 58 -8.03 13.09 15.42
C LYS A 58 -7.58 13.83 14.16
N PHE A 59 -7.24 13.10 13.11
CA PHE A 59 -6.76 13.66 11.86
C PHE A 59 -7.80 14.60 11.24
N ARG A 60 -7.35 15.78 10.81
CA ARG A 60 -8.13 16.70 9.99
C ARG A 60 -7.47 16.77 8.62
N TRP A 61 -8.27 16.62 7.57
CA TRP A 61 -7.85 16.75 6.17
C TRP A 61 -7.15 18.08 5.86
N SER A 62 -7.47 19.13 6.63
CA SER A 62 -6.85 20.46 6.50
C SER A 62 -5.51 20.62 7.23
N THR A 63 -5.06 19.65 8.04
CA THR A 63 -3.79 19.79 8.77
C THR A 63 -2.59 19.82 7.80
N ASN A 64 -2.63 18.98 6.76
CA ASN A 64 -1.55 18.84 5.78
C ASN A 64 -2.11 18.79 4.35
N PRO A 65 -2.49 19.95 3.77
CA PRO A 65 -3.09 20.01 2.43
C PRO A 65 -2.13 19.52 1.34
N SER A 66 -0.81 19.75 1.52
CA SER A 66 0.22 19.26 0.59
C SER A 66 0.22 17.74 0.48
N TRP A 67 0.20 17.03 1.61
CA TRP A 67 0.10 15.56 1.61
C TRP A 67 -1.20 15.08 0.96
N CYS A 68 -2.32 15.72 1.29
CA CYS A 68 -3.62 15.36 0.71
C CYS A 68 -3.62 15.51 -0.83
N PHE A 69 -2.98 16.56 -1.35
CA PHE A 69 -2.84 16.78 -2.79
C PHE A 69 -2.00 15.69 -3.46
N PHE A 70 -0.82 15.36 -2.90
CA PHE A 70 0.01 14.29 -3.44
C PHE A 70 -0.67 12.92 -3.36
N ALA A 71 -1.27 12.59 -2.21
CA ALA A 71 -2.02 11.34 -2.04
C ALA A 71 -3.15 11.23 -3.07
N PHE A 72 -3.89 12.32 -3.31
CA PHE A 72 -4.91 12.36 -4.35
C PHE A 72 -4.35 12.11 -5.75
N ILE A 73 -3.24 12.77 -6.12
CA ILE A 73 -2.58 12.53 -7.41
C ILE A 73 -2.16 11.08 -7.56
N PHE A 74 -1.54 10.48 -6.54
CA PHE A 74 -1.12 9.08 -6.60
C PHE A 74 -2.31 8.14 -6.78
N LEU A 75 -3.40 8.33 -6.01
CA LEU A 75 -4.60 7.50 -6.14
C LEU A 75 -5.29 7.67 -7.51
N VAL A 76 -5.36 8.90 -8.04
CA VAL A 76 -5.93 9.16 -9.37
C VAL A 76 -5.06 8.58 -10.47
N SER A 77 -3.73 8.75 -10.40
CA SER A 77 -2.81 8.15 -11.37
C SER A 77 -2.93 6.62 -11.38
N GLN A 78 -3.07 6.01 -10.20
CA GLN A 78 -3.21 4.57 -10.05
C GLN A 78 -4.55 4.07 -10.60
N SER A 79 -5.65 4.79 -10.36
CA SER A 79 -6.96 4.41 -10.91
C SER A 79 -6.98 4.52 -12.43
N VAL A 80 -6.41 5.59 -13.00
CA VAL A 80 -6.27 5.75 -14.45
C VAL A 80 -5.42 4.63 -15.04
N PHE A 81 -4.30 4.29 -14.41
CA PHE A 81 -3.44 3.18 -14.84
C PHE A 81 -4.19 1.85 -14.89
N ILE A 82 -4.93 1.51 -13.81
CA ILE A 82 -5.73 0.27 -13.75
C ILE A 82 -6.82 0.27 -14.82
N ILE A 83 -7.49 1.40 -15.06
CA ILE A 83 -8.53 1.52 -16.10
C ILE A 83 -7.94 1.25 -17.48
N ILE A 84 -6.81 1.89 -17.83
CA ILE A 84 -6.13 1.69 -19.12
C ILE A 84 -5.75 0.22 -19.29
N ARG A 85 -5.19 -0.40 -18.25
CA ARG A 85 -4.78 -1.80 -18.27
C ARG A 85 -5.98 -2.74 -18.39
N CYS A 86 -7.08 -2.43 -17.71
CA CYS A 86 -8.33 -3.17 -17.84
C CYS A 86 -8.85 -3.14 -19.30
N PHE A 87 -8.83 -1.97 -19.95
CA PHE A 87 -9.20 -1.87 -21.37
C PHE A 87 -8.26 -2.62 -22.32
N GLN A 88 -6.95 -2.62 -22.04
CA GLN A 88 -5.96 -3.34 -22.85
C GLN A 88 -6.07 -4.86 -22.70
N LEU A 89 -6.40 -5.35 -21.51
CA LEU A 89 -6.51 -6.77 -21.22
C LEU A 89 -7.93 -7.32 -21.44
N ALA A 90 -8.95 -6.47 -21.56
CA ALA A 90 -10.33 -6.85 -21.87
C ALA A 90 -10.48 -7.82 -23.06
N PRO A 91 -9.80 -7.65 -24.22
CA PRO A 91 -9.90 -8.59 -25.33
C PRO A 91 -9.21 -9.95 -25.07
N PHE A 92 -8.31 -10.03 -24.08
CA PHE A 92 -7.57 -11.26 -23.73
C PHE A 92 -8.16 -12.01 -22.53
N LEU A 93 -8.98 -11.32 -21.74
CA LEU A 93 -9.70 -11.87 -20.60
C LEU A 93 -10.98 -12.56 -21.09
N ASP A 94 -10.83 -13.74 -21.68
CA ASP A 94 -11.96 -14.66 -21.75
C ASP A 94 -12.51 -14.88 -20.34
N VAL A 95 -13.82 -15.00 -20.27
CA VAL A 95 -14.67 -14.78 -19.08
C VAL A 95 -14.40 -15.68 -17.84
N PRO A 96 -13.62 -16.79 -17.82
CA PRO A 96 -13.42 -17.52 -16.56
C PRO A 96 -12.26 -17.02 -15.68
N THR A 97 -11.44 -16.06 -16.12
CA THR A 97 -10.27 -15.56 -15.36
C THR A 97 -10.64 -14.78 -14.08
N TRP A 98 -11.86 -14.23 -14.03
CA TRP A 98 -12.44 -13.60 -12.83
C TRP A 98 -12.57 -14.58 -11.65
N HIS A 99 -12.67 -15.89 -11.92
CA HIS A 99 -12.66 -16.90 -10.86
C HIS A 99 -11.24 -17.23 -10.36
N THR A 100 -10.20 -16.93 -11.16
CA THR A 100 -8.80 -17.24 -10.81
C THR A 100 -8.15 -16.11 -10.00
N LEU A 101 -8.48 -14.84 -10.28
CA LEU A 101 -8.28 -13.75 -9.32
C LEU A 101 -9.38 -13.82 -8.27
N SER A 102 -9.29 -14.84 -7.41
CA SER A 102 -10.22 -15.01 -6.31
C SER A 102 -10.25 -13.72 -5.47
N PRO A 103 -11.42 -13.14 -5.16
CA PRO A 103 -11.57 -12.01 -4.24
C PRO A 103 -10.86 -12.22 -2.90
N SER A 104 -10.56 -13.48 -2.56
CA SER A 104 -9.77 -13.86 -1.39
C SER A 104 -8.35 -13.31 -1.41
N THR A 105 -7.63 -13.28 -2.54
CA THR A 105 -6.24 -12.76 -2.58
C THR A 105 -6.21 -11.24 -2.39
N LEU A 106 -7.17 -10.53 -2.99
CA LEU A 106 -7.40 -9.11 -2.69
C LEU A 106 -7.80 -8.91 -1.23
N GLY A 107 -8.64 -9.78 -0.67
CA GLY A 107 -9.05 -9.77 0.73
C GLY A 107 -7.87 -9.95 1.70
N PHE A 108 -6.98 -10.91 1.45
CA PHE A 108 -5.74 -11.08 2.23
C PHE A 108 -4.83 -9.87 2.13
N GLY A 109 -4.75 -9.25 0.96
CA GLY A 109 -4.02 -8.00 0.79
C GLY A 109 -4.62 -6.85 1.60
N LEU A 110 -5.94 -6.75 1.63
CA LEU A 110 -6.66 -5.74 2.42
C LEU A 110 -6.55 -5.97 3.93
N ILE A 111 -6.40 -7.22 4.39
CA ILE A 111 -6.12 -7.54 5.81
C ILE A 111 -4.79 -6.95 6.27
N TRP A 112 -3.83 -6.77 5.38
CA TRP A 112 -2.56 -6.14 5.72
C TRP A 112 -2.71 -4.63 5.97
N CYS A 113 -3.70 -3.98 5.38
CA CYS A 113 -3.96 -2.54 5.58
C CYS A 113 -4.23 -2.15 7.05
N PRO A 114 -5.19 -2.77 7.77
CA PRO A 114 -5.40 -2.45 9.19
C PRO A 114 -4.17 -2.85 10.03
N LEU A 115 -3.47 -3.92 9.67
CA LEU A 115 -2.26 -4.34 10.37
C LEU A 115 -1.13 -3.31 10.21
N LEU A 116 -0.94 -2.78 9.01
CA LEU A 116 -0.02 -1.67 8.76
C LEU A 116 -0.44 -0.43 9.54
N ILE A 117 -1.72 -0.04 9.53
CA ILE A 117 -2.21 1.10 10.31
C ILE A 117 -1.89 0.92 11.81
N LEU A 118 -2.10 -0.28 12.36
CA LEU A 118 -1.80 -0.59 13.76
C LEU A 118 -0.30 -0.51 14.07
N ILE A 119 0.55 -1.12 13.24
CA ILE A 119 2.01 -1.03 13.38
C ILE A 119 2.44 0.44 13.32
N ASN A 120 1.88 1.19 12.39
CA ASN A 120 2.27 2.56 12.14
C ASN A 120 1.85 3.51 13.27
N GLU A 121 0.65 3.32 13.85
CA GLU A 121 0.24 4.01 15.09
C GLU A 121 1.12 3.59 16.28
N LEU A 122 1.55 2.33 16.36
CA LEU A 122 2.43 1.84 17.43
C LEU A 122 3.83 2.46 17.35
N VAL A 123 4.39 2.59 16.15
CA VAL A 123 5.66 3.30 15.90
C VAL A 123 5.52 4.78 16.28
N ALA A 124 4.49 5.46 15.77
CA ALA A 124 4.23 6.86 16.10
C ALA A 124 4.05 7.07 17.61
N TRP A 125 3.39 6.14 18.30
CA TRP A 125 3.24 6.19 19.75
C TRP A 125 4.59 6.05 20.48
N LYS A 126 5.46 5.14 20.03
CA LYS A 126 6.81 4.97 20.60
C LYS A 126 7.66 6.22 20.41
N GLU A 127 7.64 6.82 19.23
CA GLU A 127 8.37 8.06 18.94
C GLU A 127 7.87 9.23 19.80
N GLN A 128 6.54 9.36 19.98
CA GLN A 128 5.97 10.37 20.88
C GLN A 128 6.34 10.18 22.35
N GLN A 129 6.59 8.95 22.80
CA GLN A 129 7.07 8.70 24.16
C GLN A 129 8.52 9.17 24.30
N LEU A 130 9.37 8.85 23.31
CA LEU A 130 10.77 9.29 23.29
C LEU A 130 10.89 10.82 23.30
N LEU A 131 10.16 11.51 22.42
CA LEU A 131 10.16 12.98 22.39
C LEU A 131 9.69 13.61 23.71
N ARG A 132 8.68 13.02 24.37
CA ARG A 132 8.24 13.51 25.69
C ARG A 132 9.31 13.32 26.76
N THR A 133 10.05 12.22 26.72
CA THR A 133 11.18 12.01 27.64
C THR A 133 12.31 12.99 27.38
N GLU A 134 12.66 13.24 26.11
CA GLU A 134 13.66 14.24 25.74
C GLU A 134 13.26 15.65 26.18
N HIS A 135 12.02 16.07 25.92
CA HIS A 135 11.52 17.37 26.39
C HIS A 135 11.49 17.48 27.92
N ARG A 136 11.26 16.38 28.63
CA ARG A 136 11.33 16.36 30.10
C ARG A 136 12.77 16.51 30.57
N LEU A 137 13.70 15.78 29.97
CA LEU A 137 15.14 15.89 30.26
C LEU A 137 15.67 17.28 29.96
N ALA A 138 15.34 17.84 28.78
CA ALA A 138 15.73 19.19 28.40
C ALA A 138 15.25 20.22 29.42
N ARG A 139 13.98 20.15 29.87
CA ARG A 139 13.46 21.04 30.92
C ARG A 139 14.21 20.91 32.25
N LEU A 140 14.58 19.71 32.66
CA LEU A 140 15.40 19.48 33.86
C LEU A 140 16.81 20.07 33.72
N TYR A 141 17.44 19.91 32.55
CA TYR A 141 18.75 20.50 32.24
C TYR A 141 18.71 22.03 32.24
N PHE A 142 17.68 22.65 31.65
CA PHE A 142 17.53 24.11 31.68
C PHE A 142 17.19 24.63 33.08
N GLY A 143 16.33 23.95 33.84
CA GLY A 143 15.98 24.33 35.20
C GLY A 143 17.15 24.25 36.18
N THR A 144 18.01 23.24 36.04
CA THR A 144 19.22 23.12 36.87
C THR A 144 20.27 24.19 36.51
N LYS A 145 20.43 24.52 35.22
CA LYS A 145 21.31 25.61 34.78
C LYS A 145 20.83 26.99 35.27
N LEU A 146 19.52 27.29 35.23
CA LEU A 146 18.97 28.57 35.67
C LEU A 146 18.92 28.71 37.20
N GLY A 147 18.66 27.62 37.93
CA GLY A 147 18.67 27.60 39.40
C GLY A 147 20.06 27.73 40.04
N MET A 148 21.13 27.44 39.29
CA MET A 148 22.52 27.57 39.76
C MET A 148 23.08 29.00 39.68
N TYR A 149 22.41 29.94 39.01
CA TYR A 149 22.84 31.35 38.88
C TYR A 149 21.96 32.33 39.67
N SER A 150 21.35 31.93 40.79
CA SER A 150 20.80 32.89 41.75
C SER A 150 21.97 33.53 42.50
N PRO A 151 22.33 34.81 42.26
CA PRO A 151 23.32 35.47 43.10
C PRO A 151 22.73 35.58 44.52
N VAL A 152 23.49 35.09 45.50
CA VAL A 152 23.36 35.51 46.90
C VAL A 152 23.98 36.88 47.08
#